data_AF-A0A1V4R2L6-F1
#
_entry.id   AF-A0A1V4R2L6-F1
#
_cell.length_a   1.000
_cell.length_b   1.000
_cell.length_c   1.000
_cell.angle_alpha   90.00
_cell.angle_beta   90.00
_cell.angle_gamma   90.00
#
_symmetry.space_group_name_H-M   'P 1'
#
loop_
_entity.id
_entity.type
_entity.pdbx_description
1 polymer ?
#
loop_
_entity_poly.entity_id
_entity_poly.type
_entity_poly.pdbx_seq_one_letter_code
_entity_poly.pdbx_strand_id
1 'polypeptide(L)'
;MNGWRKGVAAASVAVMVLLIFGLASSWAAEQRMIYEEYLNQLAGYKEREAQATTQIAQLDKEIADLKAAIKKVEAEAAAVEAEIYRLIQSDQAGVEAFMADLDGLISRIRGLKRLSPDDLCKRKGEIEEIRAQLEELKKNPISYLPEVADKIATIEGMLAQLEAGIPRVPTPDEYTVVRGDNLWNISKKEQIYDDPYMWPRIYVANCRIKNPDLIYPDWVLTIPRGVGPDQHLVVRGEWLSKVAGYSEVYGDVSKWHELYQANKDQIADPDMIYPAQVLDIPRD
;
A
#
# COMPACT_ATOMS: atom_id res chain seq x y z
N MET A 1 33.59 -96.03 -70.34
CA MET A 1 34.62 -95.91 -69.28
C MET A 1 35.23 -94.53 -69.36
N ASN A 2 35.47 -93.92 -68.20
CA ASN A 2 36.20 -92.67 -67.95
C ASN A 2 35.42 -91.39 -68.33
N GLY A 3 35.29 -90.37 -67.48
CA GLY A 3 36.06 -90.07 -66.28
C GLY A 3 35.21 -89.27 -65.28
N TRP A 4 34.75 -90.01 -64.28
CA TRP A 4 34.23 -89.53 -63.01
C TRP A 4 35.38 -88.92 -62.21
N ARG A 5 35.89 -87.75 -62.63
CA ARG A 5 37.03 -87.10 -61.95
C ARG A 5 37.14 -85.58 -62.12
N LYS A 6 36.04 -84.91 -62.47
CA LYS A 6 35.91 -83.45 -62.31
C LYS A 6 34.88 -83.05 -61.23
N GLY A 7 34.30 -84.03 -60.53
CA GLY A 7 33.21 -83.84 -59.55
C GLY A 7 33.61 -83.15 -58.24
N VAL A 8 34.91 -83.04 -57.92
CA VAL A 8 35.34 -82.41 -56.65
C VAL A 8 35.63 -80.91 -56.82
N ALA A 9 36.06 -80.45 -58.00
CA ALA A 9 36.20 -79.01 -58.28
C ALA A 9 34.84 -78.33 -58.56
N ALA A 10 33.91 -79.06 -59.18
CA ALA A 10 32.58 -78.54 -59.49
C ALA A 10 31.70 -78.35 -58.24
N ALA A 11 31.85 -79.20 -57.22
CA ALA A 11 31.09 -79.09 -55.97
C ALA A 11 31.55 -77.90 -55.10
N SER A 12 32.86 -77.64 -55.00
CA SER A 12 33.37 -76.50 -54.24
C SER A 12 33.11 -75.14 -54.92
N VAL A 13 33.10 -75.08 -56.24
CA VAL A 13 32.71 -73.88 -57.01
C VAL A 13 31.19 -73.67 -56.96
N ALA A 14 30.38 -74.72 -57.01
CA ALA A 14 28.92 -74.60 -56.91
C ALA A 14 28.45 -74.14 -55.53
N VAL A 15 29.08 -74.62 -54.44
CA VAL A 15 28.78 -74.16 -53.08
C VAL A 15 29.22 -72.71 -52.86
N MET A 16 30.36 -72.29 -53.41
CA MET A 16 30.83 -70.91 -53.32
C MET A 16 29.99 -69.94 -54.19
N VAL A 17 29.53 -70.37 -55.38
CA VAL A 17 28.61 -69.59 -56.22
C VAL A 17 27.21 -69.50 -55.62
N LEU A 18 26.70 -70.54 -54.97
CA LEU A 18 25.41 -70.51 -54.25
C LEU A 18 25.47 -69.69 -52.95
N LEU A 19 26.61 -69.67 -52.25
CA LEU A 19 26.85 -68.77 -51.11
C LEU A 19 27.01 -67.31 -51.56
N ILE A 20 27.70 -67.05 -52.66
CA ILE A 20 27.86 -65.69 -53.22
C ILE A 20 26.51 -65.19 -53.80
N PHE A 21 25.71 -66.04 -54.45
CA PHE A 21 24.35 -65.68 -54.89
C PHE A 21 23.36 -65.55 -53.72
N GLY A 22 23.47 -66.39 -52.69
CA GLY A 22 22.65 -66.30 -51.47
C GLY A 22 22.97 -65.04 -50.65
N LEU A 23 24.24 -64.64 -50.57
CA LEU A 23 24.68 -63.40 -49.92
C LEU A 23 24.37 -62.16 -50.78
N ALA A 24 24.52 -62.22 -52.11
CA ALA A 24 24.14 -61.09 -52.97
C ALA A 24 22.62 -60.86 -53.02
N SER A 25 21.81 -61.93 -52.94
CA SER A 25 20.35 -61.81 -52.88
C SER A 25 19.86 -61.32 -51.51
N SER A 26 20.50 -61.70 -50.40
CA SER A 26 20.16 -61.15 -49.07
C SER A 26 20.55 -59.68 -48.93
N TRP A 27 21.73 -59.27 -49.44
CA TRP A 27 22.15 -57.86 -49.46
C TRP A 27 21.26 -56.98 -50.36
N ALA A 28 20.86 -57.47 -51.54
CA ALA A 28 19.94 -56.76 -52.42
C ALA A 28 18.51 -56.70 -51.84
N ALA A 29 18.06 -57.73 -51.12
CA ALA A 29 16.79 -57.72 -50.41
C ALA A 29 16.81 -56.77 -49.19
N GLU A 30 17.92 -56.71 -48.46
CA GLU A 30 18.12 -55.79 -47.32
C GLU A 30 18.20 -54.33 -47.78
N GLN A 31 18.93 -54.04 -48.87
CA GLN A 31 18.93 -52.70 -49.47
C GLN A 31 17.56 -52.28 -50.01
N ARG A 32 16.76 -53.20 -50.57
CA ARG A 32 15.39 -52.93 -50.99
C ARG A 32 14.46 -52.66 -49.81
N MET A 33 14.55 -53.45 -48.75
CA MET A 33 13.80 -53.23 -47.49
C MET A 33 14.12 -51.86 -46.87
N ILE A 34 15.41 -51.46 -46.84
CA ILE A 34 15.84 -50.15 -46.34
C ILE A 34 15.32 -49.01 -47.22
N TYR A 35 15.30 -49.20 -48.54
CA TYR A 35 14.74 -48.22 -49.47
C TYR A 35 13.21 -48.09 -49.34
N GLU A 36 12.49 -49.20 -49.19
CA GLU A 36 11.05 -49.20 -48.94
C GLU A 36 10.69 -48.55 -47.59
N GLU A 37 11.47 -48.81 -46.54
CA GLU A 37 11.32 -48.15 -45.24
C GLU A 37 11.55 -46.64 -45.35
N TYR A 38 12.59 -46.21 -46.08
CA TYR A 38 12.86 -44.80 -46.36
C TYR A 38 11.69 -44.13 -47.11
N LEU A 39 11.15 -44.79 -48.14
CA LEU A 39 9.99 -44.27 -48.89
C LEU A 39 8.75 -44.13 -47.99
N ASN A 40 8.52 -45.10 -47.09
CA ASN A 40 7.43 -45.03 -46.13
C ASN A 40 7.62 -43.89 -45.12
N GLN A 41 8.83 -43.70 -44.61
CA GLN A 41 9.16 -42.55 -43.76
C GLN A 41 8.94 -41.21 -44.50
N LEU A 42 9.38 -41.10 -45.76
CA LEU A 42 9.18 -39.92 -46.58
C LEU A 42 7.68 -39.62 -46.81
N ALA A 43 6.86 -40.65 -47.03
CA ALA A 43 5.42 -40.52 -47.11
C ALA A 43 4.82 -39.99 -45.80
N GLY A 44 5.25 -40.54 -44.65
CA GLY A 44 4.82 -40.07 -43.33
C GLY A 44 5.28 -38.65 -42.98
N TYR A 45 6.44 -38.19 -43.48
CA TYR A 45 6.86 -36.80 -43.36
C TYR A 45 5.97 -35.87 -44.18
N LYS A 46 5.68 -36.22 -45.44
CA LYS A 46 4.80 -35.43 -46.32
C LYS A 46 3.39 -35.31 -45.76
N GLU A 47 2.85 -36.38 -45.18
CA GLU A 47 1.53 -36.34 -44.55
C GLU A 47 1.51 -35.41 -43.34
N ARG A 48 2.52 -35.49 -42.45
CA ARG A 48 2.63 -34.56 -41.31
C ARG A 48 2.82 -33.11 -41.76
N GLU A 49 3.59 -32.86 -42.81
CA GLU A 49 3.75 -31.52 -43.39
C GLU A 49 2.41 -30.97 -43.92
N ALA A 50 1.63 -31.80 -44.63
CA ALA A 50 0.30 -31.42 -45.11
C ALA A 50 -0.69 -31.15 -43.96
N GLN A 51 -0.67 -32.00 -42.92
CA GLN A 51 -1.47 -31.82 -41.71
C GLN A 51 -1.09 -30.52 -40.97
N ALA A 52 0.21 -30.29 -40.76
CA ALA A 52 0.71 -29.08 -40.11
C ALA A 52 0.34 -27.81 -40.91
N THR A 53 0.45 -27.86 -42.25
CA THR A 53 0.06 -26.74 -43.13
C THR A 53 -1.44 -26.44 -43.01
N THR A 54 -2.27 -27.48 -42.95
CA THR A 54 -3.72 -27.32 -42.76
C THR A 54 -4.05 -26.73 -41.38
N GLN A 55 -3.35 -27.18 -40.34
CA GLN A 55 -3.50 -26.64 -38.99
C GLN A 55 -3.06 -25.17 -38.90
N ILE A 56 -1.95 -24.80 -39.54
CA ILE A 56 -1.50 -23.40 -39.61
C ILE A 56 -2.56 -22.53 -40.30
N ALA A 57 -3.09 -22.97 -41.46
CA ALA A 57 -4.13 -22.23 -42.16
C ALA A 57 -5.41 -22.07 -41.31
N GLN A 58 -5.76 -23.09 -40.53
CA GLN A 58 -6.88 -23.03 -39.59
C GLN A 58 -6.61 -22.04 -38.44
N LEU A 59 -5.42 -22.08 -37.84
CA LEU A 59 -5.02 -21.13 -36.80
C LEU A 59 -4.95 -19.69 -37.32
N ASP A 60 -4.46 -19.47 -38.54
CA ASP A 60 -4.43 -18.15 -39.16
C ASP A 60 -5.84 -17.58 -39.35
N LYS A 61 -6.79 -18.44 -39.75
CA LYS A 61 -8.20 -18.08 -39.84
C LYS A 61 -8.77 -17.73 -38.45
N GLU A 62 -8.52 -18.55 -37.44
CA GLU A 62 -8.96 -18.30 -36.07
C GLU A 62 -8.40 -16.98 -35.52
N ILE A 63 -7.12 -16.69 -35.78
CA ILE A 63 -6.48 -15.42 -35.41
C ILE A 63 -7.15 -14.24 -36.13
N ALA A 64 -7.46 -14.38 -37.41
CA ALA A 64 -8.15 -13.34 -38.17
C ALA A 64 -9.57 -13.08 -37.62
N ASP A 65 -10.31 -14.15 -37.31
CA ASP A 65 -11.66 -14.07 -36.74
C ASP A 65 -11.63 -13.43 -35.33
N LEU A 66 -10.67 -13.82 -34.48
CA LEU A 66 -10.49 -13.22 -33.15
C LEU A 66 -10.11 -11.74 -33.23
N LYS A 67 -9.23 -11.35 -34.16
CA LYS A 67 -8.90 -9.93 -34.40
C LYS A 67 -10.12 -9.13 -34.82
N ALA A 68 -10.97 -9.69 -35.67
CA ALA A 68 -12.22 -9.05 -36.08
C ALA A 68 -13.19 -8.91 -34.89
N ALA A 69 -13.28 -9.94 -34.04
CA ALA A 69 -14.11 -9.90 -32.83
C ALA A 69 -13.61 -8.85 -31.82
N ILE A 70 -12.30 -8.76 -31.57
CA ILE A 70 -11.70 -7.73 -30.71
C ILE A 70 -12.06 -6.34 -31.22
N LYS A 71 -11.84 -6.08 -32.52
CA LYS A 71 -12.17 -4.78 -33.14
C LYS A 71 -13.65 -4.43 -32.99
N LYS A 72 -14.54 -5.42 -33.04
CA LYS A 72 -15.98 -5.21 -32.82
C LYS A 72 -16.26 -4.80 -31.37
N VAL A 73 -15.69 -5.51 -30.40
CA VAL A 73 -15.86 -5.21 -28.97
C VAL A 73 -15.26 -3.84 -28.63
N GLU A 74 -14.10 -3.48 -29.18
CA GLU A 74 -13.49 -2.16 -29.03
C GLU A 74 -14.41 -1.04 -29.55
N ALA A 75 -15.04 -1.25 -30.70
CA ALA A 75 -16.00 -0.28 -31.25
C ALA A 75 -17.27 -0.16 -30.40
N GLU A 76 -17.77 -1.27 -29.86
CA GLU A 76 -18.90 -1.29 -28.93
C GLU A 76 -18.56 -0.57 -27.62
N ALA A 77 -17.38 -0.81 -27.05
CA ALA A 77 -16.89 -0.14 -25.85
C ALA A 77 -16.75 1.37 -26.06
N ALA A 78 -16.16 1.80 -27.18
CA ALA A 78 -16.03 3.21 -27.52
C ALA A 78 -17.40 3.90 -27.70
N ALA A 79 -18.41 3.19 -28.22
CA ALA A 79 -19.76 3.72 -28.33
C ALA A 79 -20.43 3.90 -26.96
N VAL A 80 -20.23 2.94 -26.04
CA VAL A 80 -20.71 3.06 -24.65
C VAL A 80 -20.01 4.19 -23.92
N GLU A 81 -18.69 4.32 -24.07
CA GLU A 81 -17.91 5.41 -23.47
C GLU A 81 -18.39 6.78 -23.95
N ALA A 82 -18.61 6.95 -25.26
CA ALA A 82 -19.16 8.18 -25.83
C ALA A 82 -20.55 8.52 -25.26
N GLU A 83 -21.40 7.51 -25.03
CA GLU A 83 -22.70 7.70 -24.42
C GLU A 83 -22.60 8.08 -22.94
N ILE A 84 -21.68 7.47 -22.17
CA ILE A 84 -21.40 7.85 -20.79
C ILE A 84 -21.01 9.33 -20.71
N TYR A 85 -20.04 9.76 -21.52
CA TYR A 85 -19.58 11.15 -21.59
C TYR A 85 -20.71 12.12 -21.94
N ARG A 86 -21.57 11.74 -22.89
CA ARG A 86 -22.77 12.49 -23.22
C ARG A 86 -23.73 12.63 -22.04
N LEU A 87 -23.95 11.56 -21.27
CA LEU A 87 -24.84 11.55 -20.11
C LEU A 87 -24.32 12.41 -18.96
N ILE A 88 -23.02 12.32 -18.66
CA ILE A 88 -22.39 13.13 -17.60
C ILE A 88 -22.04 14.55 -18.05
N GLN A 89 -22.29 14.89 -19.32
CA GLN A 89 -22.00 16.21 -19.91
C GLN A 89 -20.52 16.62 -19.74
N SER A 90 -19.61 15.66 -19.85
CA SER A 90 -18.17 15.83 -19.69
C SER A 90 -17.43 14.89 -20.65
N ASP A 91 -16.13 15.04 -20.76
CA ASP A 91 -15.24 14.12 -21.48
C ASP A 91 -14.24 13.46 -20.52
N GLN A 92 -13.34 12.64 -21.09
CA GLN A 92 -12.25 11.99 -20.35
C GLN A 92 -11.42 12.99 -19.55
N ALA A 93 -11.04 14.12 -20.15
CA ALA A 93 -10.22 15.14 -19.48
C ALA A 93 -10.94 15.78 -18.29
N GLY A 94 -12.26 15.99 -18.40
CA GLY A 94 -13.09 16.48 -17.30
C GLY A 94 -13.20 15.47 -16.16
N VAL A 95 -13.32 14.17 -16.47
CA VAL A 95 -13.30 13.11 -15.44
C VAL A 95 -11.93 13.03 -14.75
N GLU A 96 -10.84 13.12 -15.51
CA GLU A 96 -9.47 13.15 -14.96
C GLU A 96 -9.25 14.36 -14.05
N ALA A 97 -9.70 15.56 -14.46
CA ALA A 97 -9.63 16.77 -13.65
C ALA A 97 -10.45 16.63 -12.36
N PHE A 98 -11.67 16.11 -12.45
CA PHE A 98 -12.52 15.85 -11.28
C PHE A 98 -11.86 14.87 -10.29
N MET A 99 -11.26 13.80 -10.82
CA MET A 99 -10.51 12.84 -9.99
C MET A 99 -9.29 13.48 -9.32
N ALA A 100 -8.59 14.39 -10.01
CA ALA A 100 -7.48 15.14 -9.44
C ALA A 100 -7.94 16.09 -8.32
N ASP A 101 -9.09 16.74 -8.44
CA ASP A 101 -9.69 17.55 -7.38
C ASP A 101 -9.96 16.70 -6.12
N LEU A 102 -10.53 15.50 -6.30
CA LEU A 102 -10.72 14.55 -5.21
C LEU A 102 -9.39 14.10 -4.57
N ASP A 103 -8.33 13.89 -5.35
CA ASP A 103 -6.98 13.59 -4.80
C ASP A 103 -6.41 14.76 -3.99
N GLY A 104 -6.70 15.99 -4.41
CA GLY A 104 -6.40 17.20 -3.67
C GLY A 104 -7.05 17.20 -2.29
N LEU A 105 -8.36 16.90 -2.22
CA LEU A 105 -9.08 16.78 -0.95
C LEU A 105 -8.48 15.69 -0.05
N ILE A 106 -8.21 14.51 -0.61
CA ILE A 106 -7.58 13.39 0.13
C ILE A 106 -6.24 13.83 0.71
N SER A 107 -5.42 14.56 -0.05
CA SER A 107 -4.11 15.03 0.40
C SER A 107 -4.21 16.03 1.55
N ARG A 108 -5.17 16.96 1.49
CA ARG A 108 -5.47 17.88 2.61
C ARG A 108 -5.91 17.14 3.86
N ILE A 109 -6.83 16.18 3.73
CA ILE A 109 -7.30 15.33 4.82
C ILE A 109 -6.14 14.52 5.44
N ARG A 110 -5.25 13.95 4.63
CA ARG A 110 -4.06 13.24 5.14
C ARG A 110 -3.14 14.17 5.93
N GLY A 111 -3.00 15.44 5.51
CA GLY A 111 -2.27 16.46 6.25
C GLY A 111 -2.90 16.73 7.62
N LEU A 112 -4.23 16.91 7.66
CA LEU A 112 -4.98 17.12 8.90
C LEU A 112 -4.90 15.93 9.85
N LYS A 113 -4.89 14.69 9.33
CA LYS A 113 -4.80 13.47 10.15
C LYS A 113 -3.49 13.34 10.94
N ARG A 114 -2.44 14.05 10.53
CA ARG A 114 -1.14 14.04 11.24
C ARG A 114 -1.08 15.03 12.40
N LEU A 115 -2.08 15.91 12.52
CA LEU A 115 -2.15 16.90 13.58
C LEU A 115 -2.55 16.26 14.90
N SER A 116 -2.12 16.88 16.00
CA SER A 116 -2.61 16.53 17.33
C SER A 116 -4.13 16.81 17.43
N PRO A 117 -4.87 16.15 18.34
CA PRO A 117 -6.30 16.42 18.52
C PRO A 117 -6.62 17.91 18.81
N ASP A 118 -5.73 18.61 19.50
CA ASP A 118 -5.87 20.04 19.82
C ASP A 118 -5.68 20.91 18.56
N ASP A 119 -4.64 20.65 17.76
CA ASP A 119 -4.39 21.38 16.50
C ASP A 119 -5.50 21.12 15.47
N LEU A 120 -6.05 19.90 15.47
CA LEU A 120 -7.19 19.54 14.63
C LEU A 120 -8.43 20.34 15.00
N CYS A 121 -8.66 20.61 16.29
CA CYS A 121 -9.74 21.48 16.76
C CYS A 121 -9.58 22.92 16.24
N LYS A 122 -8.36 23.46 16.29
CA LYS A 122 -8.03 24.80 15.75
C LYS A 122 -8.26 24.88 14.23
N ARG A 123 -8.11 23.75 13.52
CA ARG A 123 -8.33 23.64 12.07
C ARG A 123 -9.70 23.12 11.66
N LYS A 124 -10.69 23.12 12.55
CA LYS A 124 -12.05 22.67 12.22
C LYS A 124 -12.64 23.39 11.00
N GLY A 125 -12.35 24.67 10.81
CA GLY A 125 -12.79 25.42 9.62
C GLY A 125 -12.29 24.83 8.30
N GLU A 126 -11.09 24.23 8.27
CA GLU A 126 -10.55 23.56 7.07
C GLU A 126 -11.32 22.27 6.76
N ILE A 127 -11.77 21.55 7.78
CA ILE A 127 -12.60 20.33 7.62
C ILE A 127 -13.97 20.70 7.03
N GLU A 128 -14.60 21.75 7.55
CA GLU A 128 -15.88 22.25 7.03
C GLU A 128 -15.74 22.76 5.58
N GLU A 129 -14.62 23.39 5.25
CA GLU A 129 -14.34 23.81 3.88
C GLU A 129 -14.18 22.60 2.93
N ILE A 130 -13.43 21.57 3.34
CA ILE A 130 -13.27 20.34 2.55
C ILE A 130 -14.64 19.67 2.34
N ARG A 131 -15.48 19.62 3.38
CA ARG A 131 -16.85 19.10 3.29
C ARG A 131 -17.69 19.91 2.31
N ALA A 132 -17.64 21.24 2.38
CA ALA A 132 -18.37 22.10 1.47
C ALA A 132 -17.91 21.92 0.01
N GLN A 133 -16.60 21.79 -0.23
CA GLN A 133 -16.05 21.49 -1.56
C GLN A 133 -16.52 20.12 -2.06
N LEU A 134 -16.51 19.10 -1.20
CA LEU A 134 -17.02 17.77 -1.56
C LEU A 134 -18.51 17.79 -1.92
N GLU A 135 -19.34 18.50 -1.16
CA GLU A 135 -20.77 18.65 -1.44
C GLU A 135 -21.04 19.43 -2.73
N GLU A 136 -20.19 20.40 -3.08
CA GLU A 136 -20.27 21.08 -4.37
C GLU A 136 -19.90 20.13 -5.52
N LEU A 137 -18.82 19.37 -5.38
CA LEU A 137 -18.39 18.37 -6.37
C LEU A 137 -19.46 17.28 -6.60
N LYS A 138 -20.17 16.86 -5.56
CA LYS A 138 -21.28 15.88 -5.64
C LYS A 138 -22.48 16.36 -6.46
N LYS A 139 -22.60 17.65 -6.77
CA LYS A 139 -23.64 18.17 -7.67
C LYS A 139 -23.32 17.92 -9.14
N ASN A 140 -22.05 17.68 -9.47
CA ASN A 140 -21.62 17.42 -10.83
C ASN A 140 -22.05 16.00 -11.26
N PRO A 141 -22.62 15.80 -12.45
CA PRO A 141 -22.96 14.47 -12.96
C PRO A 141 -21.81 13.45 -12.99
N ILE A 142 -20.55 13.91 -13.08
CA ILE A 142 -19.35 13.04 -13.01
C ILE A 142 -19.33 12.22 -11.71
N SER A 143 -19.93 12.74 -10.62
CA SER A 143 -20.00 12.07 -9.32
C SER A 143 -20.78 10.74 -9.33
N TYR A 144 -21.61 10.50 -10.36
CA TYR A 144 -22.37 9.25 -10.50
C TYR A 144 -21.56 8.10 -11.10
N LEU A 145 -20.35 8.36 -11.62
CA LEU A 145 -19.48 7.30 -12.13
C LEU A 145 -19.03 6.39 -10.96
N PRO A 146 -19.04 5.06 -11.10
CA PRO A 146 -18.72 4.15 -10.00
C PRO A 146 -17.36 4.43 -9.32
N GLU A 147 -16.31 4.61 -10.12
CA GLU A 147 -14.96 4.88 -9.63
C GLU A 147 -14.87 6.21 -8.85
N VAL A 148 -15.64 7.20 -9.29
CA VAL A 148 -15.72 8.51 -8.63
C VAL A 148 -16.51 8.40 -7.33
N ALA A 149 -17.64 7.68 -7.34
CA ALA A 149 -18.48 7.45 -6.17
C ALA A 149 -17.71 6.70 -5.06
N ASP A 150 -16.92 5.68 -5.41
CA ASP A 150 -16.07 4.95 -4.46
C ASP A 150 -15.03 5.88 -3.81
N LYS A 151 -14.47 6.81 -4.57
CA LYS A 151 -13.52 7.79 -4.07
C LYS A 151 -14.17 8.84 -3.18
N ILE A 152 -15.38 9.30 -3.52
CA ILE A 152 -16.19 10.18 -2.66
C ILE A 152 -16.49 9.47 -1.33
N ALA A 153 -16.94 8.22 -1.36
CA ALA A 153 -17.19 7.44 -0.15
C ALA A 153 -15.94 7.28 0.72
N THR A 154 -14.77 7.12 0.10
CA THR A 154 -13.48 7.10 0.80
C THR A 154 -13.22 8.43 1.51
N ILE A 155 -13.44 9.56 0.85
CA ILE A 155 -13.27 10.89 1.43
C ILE A 155 -14.23 11.10 2.60
N GLU A 156 -15.52 10.77 2.43
CA GLU A 156 -16.52 10.88 3.47
C GLU A 156 -16.14 10.04 4.71
N GLY A 157 -15.64 8.82 4.49
CA GLY A 157 -15.14 7.96 5.56
C GLY A 157 -13.92 8.54 6.28
N MET A 158 -12.97 9.14 5.54
CA MET A 158 -11.81 9.80 6.15
C MET A 158 -12.21 11.05 6.95
N LEU A 159 -13.17 11.84 6.46
CA LEU A 159 -13.71 13.00 7.18
C LEU A 159 -14.41 12.58 8.48
N ALA A 160 -15.24 11.53 8.43
CA ALA A 160 -15.89 11.01 9.62
C ALA A 160 -14.88 10.53 10.68
N GLN A 161 -13.77 9.89 10.27
CA GLN A 161 -12.69 9.51 11.17
C GLN A 161 -11.98 10.72 11.79
N LEU A 162 -11.72 11.77 11.01
CA LEU A 162 -11.13 13.00 11.51
C LEU A 162 -12.03 13.65 12.56
N GLU A 163 -13.31 13.81 12.26
CA GLU A 163 -14.28 14.44 13.15
C GLU A 163 -14.49 13.66 14.44
N ALA A 164 -14.47 12.33 14.38
CA ALA A 164 -14.51 11.48 15.57
C ALA A 164 -13.28 11.68 16.48
N GLY A 165 -12.15 12.11 15.92
CA GLY A 165 -10.93 12.44 16.66
C GLY A 165 -10.94 13.85 17.28
N ILE A 166 -11.90 14.71 16.94
CA ILE A 166 -12.00 16.06 17.50
C ILE A 166 -12.69 15.99 18.87
N PRO A 167 -12.08 16.52 19.95
CA PRO A 167 -12.73 16.61 21.25
C PRO A 167 -14.06 17.37 21.17
N ARG A 168 -15.10 16.87 21.85
CA ARG A 168 -16.46 17.45 21.81
C ARG A 168 -16.53 18.88 22.34
N VAL A 169 -15.63 19.22 23.25
CA VAL A 169 -15.52 20.53 23.87
C VAL A 169 -14.17 21.12 23.46
N PRO A 170 -14.13 22.33 22.87
CA PRO A 170 -12.87 23.02 22.59
C PRO A 170 -12.07 23.15 23.89
N THR A 171 -10.83 22.66 23.86
CA THR A 171 -9.90 22.80 24.97
C THR A 171 -9.45 24.26 25.03
N PRO A 172 -9.75 25.02 26.12
CA PRO A 172 -9.40 26.43 26.14
C PRO A 172 -7.90 26.59 26.45
N ASP A 173 -7.25 27.54 25.76
CA ASP A 173 -5.85 27.94 26.00
C ASP A 173 -5.72 28.74 27.32
N GLU A 174 -6.84 29.33 27.80
CA GLU A 174 -6.93 30.05 29.07
C GLU A 174 -8.15 29.59 29.88
N TYR A 175 -8.04 29.58 31.20
CA TYR A 175 -9.12 29.20 32.10
C TYR A 175 -9.36 30.27 33.16
N THR A 176 -10.58 30.76 33.26
CA THR A 176 -10.98 31.68 34.34
C THR A 176 -11.39 30.88 35.57
N VAL A 177 -10.65 31.04 36.66
CA VAL A 177 -10.87 30.35 37.93
C VAL A 177 -12.24 30.71 38.49
N VAL A 178 -13.04 29.69 38.84
CA VAL A 178 -14.32 29.90 39.53
C VAL A 178 -14.21 29.53 41.02
N ARG A 179 -15.16 30.02 41.81
CA ARG A 179 -15.18 29.73 43.26
C ARG A 179 -15.21 28.21 43.53
N GLY A 180 -14.21 27.74 44.26
CA GLY A 180 -14.05 26.32 44.63
C GLY A 180 -13.09 25.53 43.74
N ASP A 181 -12.54 26.14 42.69
CA ASP A 181 -11.47 25.52 41.91
C ASP A 181 -10.15 25.46 42.70
N ASN A 182 -9.36 24.44 42.38
CA ASN A 182 -7.93 24.34 42.69
C ASN A 182 -7.23 23.76 41.45
N LEU A 183 -5.90 23.84 41.36
CA LEU A 183 -5.16 23.43 40.16
C LEU A 183 -5.42 21.95 39.78
N TRP A 184 -5.61 21.08 40.79
CA TRP A 184 -5.96 19.67 40.62
C TRP A 184 -7.32 19.49 39.95
N ASN A 185 -8.36 20.13 40.48
CA ASN A 185 -9.73 20.06 39.96
C ASN A 185 -9.85 20.72 38.60
N ILE A 186 -9.10 21.78 38.32
CA ILE A 186 -9.03 22.39 36.99
C ILE A 186 -8.46 21.39 36.00
N SER A 187 -7.33 20.76 36.32
CA SER A 187 -6.64 19.79 35.44
C SER A 187 -7.48 18.55 35.14
N LYS A 188 -8.26 18.10 36.14
CA LYS A 188 -9.18 16.97 36.02
C LYS A 188 -10.33 17.21 35.03
N LYS A 189 -10.65 18.45 34.67
CA LYS A 189 -11.75 18.73 33.73
C LYS A 189 -11.41 18.17 32.36
N GLU A 190 -12.37 17.53 31.71
CA GLU A 190 -12.22 16.93 30.37
C GLU A 190 -11.70 17.95 29.34
N GLN A 191 -12.22 19.18 29.39
CA GLN A 191 -11.77 20.27 28.53
C GLN A 191 -10.37 20.82 28.89
N ILE A 192 -9.85 20.52 30.08
CA ILE A 192 -8.49 20.86 30.47
C ILE A 192 -7.60 19.68 30.11
N TYR A 193 -7.20 18.80 31.01
CA TYR A 193 -6.30 17.70 30.66
C TYR A 193 -6.94 16.33 30.76
N ASP A 194 -8.16 16.23 31.29
CA ASP A 194 -8.76 14.96 31.75
C ASP A 194 -7.84 14.13 32.66
N ASP A 195 -6.82 14.77 33.23
CA ASP A 195 -5.84 14.16 34.11
C ASP A 195 -5.54 15.12 35.25
N PRO A 196 -5.96 14.81 36.49
CA PRO A 196 -5.66 15.66 37.63
C PRO A 196 -4.16 15.82 37.89
N TYR A 197 -3.32 14.84 37.52
CA TYR A 197 -1.88 14.89 37.76
C TYR A 197 -1.15 15.91 36.87
N MET A 198 -1.85 16.50 35.90
CA MET A 198 -1.32 17.53 35.00
C MET A 198 -1.32 18.94 35.60
N TRP A 199 -1.83 19.11 36.83
CA TRP A 199 -1.84 20.39 37.53
C TRP A 199 -0.48 21.11 37.65
N PRO A 200 0.68 20.43 37.77
CA PRO A 200 1.96 21.12 37.84
C PRO A 200 2.25 21.93 36.58
N ARG A 201 1.75 21.53 35.40
CA ARG A 201 1.91 22.31 34.16
C ARG A 201 1.23 23.67 34.24
N ILE A 202 0.03 23.72 34.80
CA ILE A 202 -0.68 24.99 35.01
C ILE A 202 0.13 25.85 35.97
N TYR A 203 0.66 25.26 37.05
CA TYR A 203 1.47 26.00 38.02
C TYR A 203 2.74 26.59 37.39
N VAL A 204 3.54 25.79 36.69
CA VAL A 204 4.82 26.20 36.09
C VAL A 204 4.62 27.30 35.06
N ALA A 205 3.60 27.20 34.20
CA ALA A 205 3.32 28.22 33.21
C ALA A 205 2.77 29.53 33.79
N ASN A 206 2.12 29.47 34.95
CA ASN A 206 1.57 30.63 35.63
C ASN A 206 2.47 31.04 36.81
N CYS A 207 3.70 31.50 36.51
CA CYS A 207 4.73 31.88 37.49
C CYS A 207 4.33 32.97 38.51
N ARG A 208 3.17 33.62 38.29
CA ARG A 208 2.53 34.53 39.25
C ARG A 208 1.97 33.80 40.47
N ILE A 209 1.60 32.52 40.33
CA ILE A 209 1.14 31.69 41.45
C ILE A 209 2.37 31.40 42.32
N LYS A 210 2.38 31.89 43.55
CA LYS A 210 3.48 31.65 44.50
C LYS A 210 3.25 30.43 45.38
N ASN A 211 1.99 30.11 45.62
CA ASN A 211 1.58 28.92 46.34
C ASN A 211 0.57 28.15 45.45
N PRO A 212 0.88 26.92 45.02
CA PRO A 212 -0.02 26.09 44.21
C PRO A 212 -1.43 25.93 44.80
N ASP A 213 -1.54 25.94 46.12
CA ASP A 213 -2.82 25.74 46.83
C ASP A 213 -3.68 27.01 46.88
N LEU A 214 -3.17 28.16 46.45
CA LEU A 214 -3.84 29.45 46.52
C LEU A 214 -4.06 30.05 45.13
N ILE A 215 -5.26 29.83 44.60
CA ILE A 215 -5.80 30.52 43.43
C ILE A 215 -7.11 31.21 43.79
N TYR A 216 -7.42 32.33 43.13
CA TYR A 216 -8.59 33.14 43.44
C TYR A 216 -9.56 33.18 42.27
N PRO A 217 -10.88 33.32 42.52
CA PRO A 217 -11.86 33.53 41.47
C PRO A 217 -11.49 34.69 40.53
N ASP A 218 -11.90 34.58 39.27
CA ASP A 218 -11.66 35.53 38.18
C ASP A 218 -10.20 35.63 37.70
N TRP A 219 -9.29 34.81 38.24
CA TRP A 219 -7.95 34.65 37.69
C TRP A 219 -8.00 33.95 36.34
N VAL A 220 -7.43 34.57 35.31
CA VAL A 220 -7.23 33.95 34.00
C VAL A 220 -5.90 33.21 33.98
N LEU A 221 -5.93 31.88 34.02
CA LEU A 221 -4.75 31.01 33.99
C LEU A 221 -4.45 30.54 32.57
N THR A 222 -3.19 30.59 32.16
CA THR A 222 -2.74 29.96 30.92
C THR A 222 -2.72 28.44 31.08
N ILE A 223 -3.21 27.71 30.07
CA ILE A 223 -3.27 26.24 30.06
C ILE A 223 -2.33 25.70 28.96
N PRO A 224 -1.10 25.28 29.31
CA PRO A 224 -0.12 24.83 28.31
C PRO A 224 -0.53 23.54 27.58
N ARG A 225 -0.53 23.59 26.24
CA ARG A 225 -0.80 22.45 25.35
C ARG A 225 0.47 22.07 24.61
N GLY A 226 0.87 20.79 24.67
CA GLY A 226 2.08 20.29 24.03
C GLY A 226 3.39 20.64 24.75
N VAL A 227 4.50 20.29 24.10
CA VAL A 227 5.89 20.55 24.48
C VAL A 227 6.67 20.90 23.20
N GLY A 228 7.86 21.48 23.32
CA GLY A 228 8.71 21.81 22.16
C GLY A 228 9.09 20.57 21.33
N PRO A 229 9.58 20.75 20.09
CA PRO A 229 9.94 19.64 19.18
C PRO A 229 10.99 18.68 19.76
N ASP A 230 11.84 19.17 20.66
CA ASP A 230 12.89 18.40 21.35
C ASP A 230 12.57 18.26 22.84
N GLN A 231 11.30 18.08 23.17
CA GLN A 231 10.84 17.88 24.53
C GLN A 231 9.87 16.72 24.64
N HIS A 232 9.87 16.03 25.77
CA HIS A 232 8.92 14.97 26.11
C HIS A 232 8.09 15.38 27.32
N LEU A 233 6.78 15.21 27.24
CA LEU A 233 5.89 15.33 28.39
C LEU A 233 5.76 13.99 29.10
N VAL A 234 6.23 13.91 30.33
CA VAL A 234 6.08 12.71 31.17
C VAL A 234 4.60 12.49 31.51
N VAL A 235 4.08 11.33 31.12
CA VAL A 235 2.74 10.88 31.52
C VAL A 235 2.81 9.88 32.67
N ARG A 236 1.65 9.59 33.27
CA ARG A 236 1.58 8.67 34.42
C ARG A 236 2.13 7.29 34.08
N GLY A 237 3.03 6.79 34.93
CA GLY A 237 3.61 5.44 34.82
C GLY A 237 4.80 5.34 33.87
N GLU A 238 5.44 6.47 33.56
CA GLU A 238 6.69 6.50 32.82
C GLU A 238 7.92 6.59 33.74
N TRP A 239 9.03 6.09 33.24
CA TRP A 239 10.38 6.23 33.82
C TRP A 239 11.37 6.50 32.69
N LEU A 240 12.56 6.99 33.00
CA LEU A 240 13.51 7.50 32.00
C LEU A 240 13.83 6.51 30.88
N SER A 241 14.03 5.23 31.18
CA SER A 241 14.31 4.21 30.16
C SER A 241 13.13 3.93 29.25
N LYS A 242 11.89 3.99 29.76
CA LYS A 242 10.70 3.85 28.91
C LYS A 242 10.58 5.03 27.94
N VAL A 243 10.79 6.24 28.44
CA VAL A 243 10.75 7.46 27.63
C VAL A 243 11.82 7.42 26.53
N ALA A 244 13.06 7.06 26.88
CA ALA A 244 14.15 6.91 25.90
C ALA A 244 13.83 5.87 24.81
N GLY A 245 13.05 4.83 25.14
CA GLY A 245 12.66 3.78 24.20
C GLY A 245 11.62 4.18 23.15
N TYR A 246 10.92 5.31 23.30
CA TYR A 246 9.98 5.76 22.27
C TYR A 246 10.72 6.18 21.00
N SER A 247 10.19 5.80 19.84
CA SER A 247 10.76 6.13 18.52
C SER A 247 10.91 7.63 18.30
N GLU A 248 10.03 8.42 18.89
CA GLU A 248 9.97 9.87 18.83
C GLU A 248 11.08 10.52 19.66
N VAL A 249 11.61 9.80 20.66
CA VAL A 249 12.70 10.25 21.55
C VAL A 249 14.03 9.75 21.00
N TYR A 250 14.42 8.50 21.29
CA TYR A 250 15.62 7.87 20.74
C TYR A 250 15.40 6.51 20.09
N GLY A 251 14.27 5.84 20.38
CA GLY A 251 14.04 4.46 19.99
C GLY A 251 14.95 3.45 20.70
N ASP A 252 15.63 3.88 21.78
CA ASP A 252 16.63 3.08 22.49
C ASP A 252 16.55 3.33 24.00
N VAL A 253 16.09 2.32 24.73
CA VAL A 253 15.93 2.35 26.19
C VAL A 253 17.25 2.55 26.93
N SER A 254 18.40 2.22 26.32
CA SER A 254 19.73 2.33 26.95
C SER A 254 20.20 3.79 27.06
N LYS A 255 19.64 4.68 26.23
CA LYS A 255 19.94 6.13 26.20
C LYS A 255 19.28 6.94 27.31
N TRP A 256 18.69 6.28 28.31
CA TRP A 256 18.12 6.97 29.47
C TRP A 256 19.14 7.83 30.23
N HIS A 257 20.42 7.45 30.19
CA HIS A 257 21.49 8.22 30.81
C HIS A 257 21.67 9.58 30.12
N GLU A 258 21.60 9.64 28.79
CA GLU A 258 21.68 10.90 28.02
C GLU A 258 20.50 11.81 28.40
N LEU A 259 19.29 11.23 28.47
CA LEU A 259 18.09 11.94 28.92
C LEU A 259 18.23 12.48 30.34
N TYR A 260 18.76 11.68 31.27
CA TYR A 260 18.99 12.11 32.65
C TYR A 260 19.98 13.27 32.73
N GLN A 261 21.13 13.17 32.03
CA GLN A 261 22.18 14.19 32.11
C GLN A 261 21.68 15.55 31.60
N ALA A 262 20.88 15.57 30.54
CA ALA A 262 20.31 16.80 29.99
C ALA A 262 19.30 17.47 30.94
N ASN A 263 18.65 16.71 31.83
CA ASN A 263 17.56 17.18 32.69
C ASN A 263 17.92 17.13 34.18
N LYS A 264 19.22 17.10 34.50
CA LYS A 264 19.72 16.89 35.86
C LYS A 264 19.40 18.06 36.81
N ASP A 265 19.09 19.22 36.27
CA ASP A 265 18.62 20.39 37.00
C ASP A 265 17.20 20.20 37.56
N GLN A 266 16.37 19.40 36.90
CA GLN A 266 14.99 19.10 37.30
C GLN A 266 14.77 17.67 37.84
N ILE A 267 15.72 16.75 37.65
CA ILE A 267 15.65 15.38 38.17
C ILE A 267 16.73 15.16 39.22
N ALA A 268 16.32 15.04 40.48
CA ALA A 268 17.23 14.75 41.59
C ALA A 268 17.60 13.26 41.69
N ASP A 269 16.66 12.37 41.38
CA ASP A 269 16.82 10.92 41.40
C ASP A 269 16.41 10.36 40.03
N PRO A 270 17.31 9.65 39.31
CA PRO A 270 16.99 9.07 37.99
C PRO A 270 15.76 8.15 37.97
N ASP A 271 15.45 7.50 39.08
CA ASP A 271 14.30 6.60 39.18
C ASP A 271 13.00 7.37 39.48
N MET A 272 13.07 8.68 39.67
CA MET A 272 11.98 9.52 40.12
C MET A 272 11.71 10.67 39.14
N ILE A 273 10.87 10.39 38.14
CA ILE A 273 10.23 11.42 37.31
C ILE A 273 8.74 11.49 37.64
N TYR A 274 8.16 12.68 37.50
CA TYR A 274 6.76 12.92 37.86
C TYR A 274 5.90 13.19 36.63
N PRO A 275 4.61 12.81 36.66
CA PRO A 275 3.68 13.24 35.62
C PRO A 275 3.69 14.76 35.45
N ALA A 276 3.43 15.21 34.22
CA ALA A 276 3.41 16.62 33.84
C ALA A 276 4.79 17.29 33.73
N GLN A 277 5.88 16.60 34.08
CA GLN A 277 7.25 17.07 33.90
C GLN A 277 7.60 17.11 32.41
N VAL A 278 8.32 18.15 31.98
CA VAL A 278 8.76 18.31 30.59
C VAL A 278 10.26 18.08 30.54
N LEU A 279 10.69 17.04 29.83
CA LEU A 279 12.09 16.67 29.68
C LEU A 279 12.63 17.20 28.36
N ASP A 280 13.76 17.89 28.38
CA ASP A 280 14.51 18.26 27.18
C ASP A 280 15.20 17.01 26.60
N ILE A 281 15.02 16.78 25.31
CA ILE A 281 15.58 15.64 24.58
C ILE A 281 16.76 16.16 23.76
N PRO A 282 18.02 15.99 24.21
CA PRO A 282 19.16 16.38 23.39
C PRO A 282 19.21 15.53 22.11
N ARG A 283 19.18 16.20 20.96
CA ARG A 283 19.46 15.59 19.66
C ARG A 283 20.79 16.14 19.16
N ASP A 284 21.82 15.29 19.16
CA ASP A 284 23.12 15.57 18.54
C ASP A 284 23.06 15.43 17.01
#